data_AF-A0A7X7FQN3-F1
#
_entry.id   AF-A0A7X7FQN3-F1
#
_cell.length_a   1.000
_cell.length_b   1.000
_cell.length_c   1.000
_cell.angle_alpha   90.00
_cell.angle_beta   90.00
_cell.angle_gamma   90.00
#
_symmetry.space_group_name_H-M   'P 1'
#
loop_
_entity.id
_entity.type
_entity.pdbx_description
1 polymer ?
#
loop_
_entity_poly.entity_id
_entity_poly.type
_entity_poly.pdbx_seq_one_letter_code
_entity_poly.pdbx_strand_id
1 'polypeptide(L)' 'MKVLVLYDYPPSPGGLATQGDLLYRGLQHLGVECYPANFESAQEKEWYYRWFKPDVVVGIGYWGHTPYLV' A
#
# COMPACT_ATOMS: atom_id res chain seq x y z
N MET A 1 -8.23 13.18 0.64
CA MET A 1 -8.41 11.75 0.37
C MET A 1 -7.24 11.03 0.97
N LYS A 2 -7.50 10.05 1.83
CA LYS A 2 -6.52 9.23 2.53
C LYS A 2 -6.34 7.90 1.82
N VAL A 3 -5.12 7.57 1.43
CA VAL A 3 -4.85 6.35 0.66
C VAL A 3 -3.86 5.45 1.40
N LEU A 4 -4.22 4.19 1.58
CA LEU A 4 -3.27 3.16 2.00
C LEU A 4 -2.77 2.43 0.76
N VAL A 5 -1.45 2.41 0.56
CA VAL A 5 -0.81 1.79 -0.61
C VAL A 5 -0.21 0.44 -0.21
N LEU A 6 -0.75 -0.66 -0.72
CA LEU A 6 -0.28 -2.02 -0.44
C LEU A 6 0.72 -2.47 -1.51
N TYR A 7 1.93 -2.81 -1.08
CA TYR A 7 2.93 -3.47 -1.93
C TYR A 7 3.93 -4.22 -1.05
N ASP A 8 4.94 -4.85 -1.65
CA ASP A 8 6.06 -5.41 -0.90
C ASP A 8 6.87 -4.24 -0.31
N TYR A 9 6.44 -3.74 0.84
CA TYR A 9 7.05 -2.62 1.55
C TYR A 9 7.76 -3.13 2.81
N PRO A 10 9.01 -2.73 3.09
CA PRO A 10 9.88 -1.91 2.25
C PRO A 10 10.22 -2.58 0.90
N PRO A 11 10.44 -1.80 -0.19
CA PRO A 11 10.57 -2.33 -1.54
C PRO A 11 11.80 -3.23 -1.71
N SER A 12 11.57 -4.48 -2.13
CA SER A 12 12.62 -5.37 -2.63
C SER A 12 13.03 -5.02 -4.08
N PRO A 13 14.18 -5.52 -4.59
CA PRO A 13 14.58 -5.38 -6.00
C PRO A 13 13.70 -6.22 -6.95
N GLY A 14 12.41 -5.89 -7.04
CA GLY A 14 11.42 -6.58 -7.85
C GLY A 14 10.50 -5.61 -8.59
N GLY A 15 9.98 -6.05 -9.74
CA GLY A 15 9.14 -5.21 -10.59
C GLY A 15 7.84 -4.75 -9.91
N LEU A 16 7.18 -5.64 -9.15
CA LEU A 16 5.96 -5.29 -8.41
C LEU A 16 6.24 -4.33 -7.26
N ALA A 17 7.31 -4.57 -6.48
CA ALA A 17 7.74 -3.69 -5.41
C ALA A 17 8.08 -2.29 -5.93
N THR A 18 8.79 -2.21 -7.07
CA THR A 18 9.15 -0.95 -7.73
C THR A 18 7.91 -0.19 -8.20
N GLN A 19 6.96 -0.87 -8.85
CA GLN A 19 5.71 -0.23 -9.28
C GLN A 19 4.90 0.31 -8.09
N GLY A 20 4.83 -0.44 -6.99
CA GLY A 20 4.16 0.00 -5.76
C GLY A 20 4.81 1.24 -5.13
N ASP A 21 6.15 1.24 -5.03
CA ASP A 21 6.91 2.38 -4.50
C ASP A 21 6.77 3.62 -5.40
N LEU A 22 6.77 3.45 -6.73
CA LEU A 22 6.53 4.56 -7.67
C LEU A 22 5.11 5.12 -7.57
N LEU A 23 4.09 4.27 -7.43
CA LEU A 23 2.71 4.71 -7.19
C LEU A 23 2.62 5.53 -5.89
N TYR A 24 3.19 5.02 -4.80
CA TYR A 24 3.24 5.73 -3.52
C TYR A 24 3.90 7.11 -3.65
N ARG A 25 5.11 7.19 -4.24
CA ARG A 25 5.81 8.46 -4.45
C ARG A 25 5.04 9.42 -5.34
N GLY A 26 4.38 8.92 -6.38
CA GLY A 26 3.52 9.71 -7.26
C GLY A 26 2.34 10.33 -6.51
N LEU A 27 1.66 9.56 -5.66
CA LEU A 27 0.58 10.05 -4.81
C LEU A 27 1.06 11.12 -3.82
N GLN A 28 2.21 10.92 -3.18
CA GLN A 28 2.82 11.93 -2.31
C GLN A 28 3.14 13.22 -3.06
N HIS A 29 3.70 13.12 -4.27
CA HIS A 29 4.02 14.27 -5.11
C HIS A 29 2.77 15.09 -5.48
N LEU A 30 1.63 14.42 -5.65
CA LEU A 30 0.33 15.06 -5.88
C LEU A 30 -0.32 15.65 -4.61
N GLY A 31 0.34 15.56 -3.45
CA GLY A 31 -0.18 16.05 -2.18
C GLY A 31 -1.27 15.17 -1.56
N VAL A 32 -1.39 13.91 -1.99
CA VAL A 32 -2.31 12.95 -1.39
C VAL A 32 -1.75 12.47 -0.05
N GLU A 33 -2.57 12.53 1.00
CA GLU A 33 -2.24 11.93 2.29
C GLU A 33 -2.24 10.42 2.14
N CYS A 34 -1.05 9.82 2.02
CA CYS A 34 -0.91 8.39 1.79
C CYS A 34 0.23 7.76 2.57
N TYR A 35 0.05 6.48 2.92
CA TYR A 35 1.03 5.67 3.61
C TYR A 35 1.22 4.33 2.90
N PRO A 36 2.45 3.79 2.86
CA PRO A 36 2.71 2.44 2.40
C PRO A 36 2.44 1.43 3.52
N ALA A 37 2.03 0.22 3.15
CA ALA A 37 1.97 -0.92 4.06
C ALA A 37 2.34 -2.21 3.31
N ASN A 38 2.93 -3.16 4.02
CA ASN A 38 3.24 -4.45 3.42
C ASN A 38 1.93 -5.22 3.13
N PHE A 39 1.78 -5.75 1.91
CA PHE A 39 0.54 -6.45 1.54
C PHE A 39 0.27 -7.71 2.38
N GLU A 40 1.29 -8.33 2.99
CA GLU A 40 1.13 -9.52 3.85
C GLU A 40 0.84 -9.17 5.31
N SER A 41 1.17 -7.95 5.75
CA SER A 41 1.10 -7.57 7.17
C SER A 41 -0.33 -7.23 7.59
N ALA A 42 -1.08 -8.23 8.05
CA ALA A 42 -2.45 -8.03 8.55
C ALA A 42 -2.50 -7.06 9.75
N GLN A 43 -1.52 -7.13 10.64
CA GLN A 43 -1.46 -6.26 11.83
C GLN A 43 -1.24 -4.79 11.47
N GLU A 44 -0.34 -4.52 10.52
CA GLU A 44 -0.08 -3.16 10.05
C GLU A 44 -1.33 -2.57 9.38
N LYS A 45 -1.97 -3.35 8.49
CA LYS A 45 -3.21 -2.95 7.82
C LYS A 45 -4.33 -2.66 8.81
N GLU A 46 -4.52 -3.51 9.82
CA GLU A 46 -5.52 -3.29 10.85
C GLU A 46 -5.27 -2.01 11.64
N TRP A 47 -4.01 -1.71 11.97
CA TRP A 47 -3.65 -0.46 12.63
C TRP A 47 -4.02 0.75 11.76
N TYR A 48 -3.70 0.73 10.47
CA TYR A 48 -4.06 1.80 9.55
C TYR A 48 -5.59 1.94 9.41
N TYR A 49 -6.36 0.86 9.34
CA TYR A 49 -7.82 0.95 9.27
C TYR A 49 -8.43 1.56 10.52
N ARG A 50 -7.89 1.26 11.70
CA ARG A 50 -8.41 1.78 12.96
C ARG A 50 -8.04 3.25 13.18
N TRP A 51 -6.80 3.63 12.85
CA TRP A 51 -6.23 4.92 13.26
C TRP A 51 -6.10 5.90 12.11
N PHE A 52 -5.55 5.48 10.97
CA PHE A 52 -5.42 6.33 9.79
C PHE A 52 -6.76 6.52 9.07
N LYS A 53 -7.57 5.45 9.02
CA LYS A 53 -8.89 5.38 8.39
C LYS A 53 -8.84 5.83 6.92
N PRO A 54 -8.19 5.05 6.03
CA PRO A 54 -8.07 5.40 4.64
C PRO A 54 -9.45 5.43 3.95
N ASP A 55 -9.62 6.35 3.00
CA ASP A 55 -10.79 6.40 2.12
C ASP A 55 -10.69 5.32 1.03
N VAL A 56 -9.46 5.00 0.61
CA VAL A 56 -9.17 4.01 -0.44
C VAL A 56 -7.95 3.18 -0.03
N VAL A 57 -8.02 1.88 -0.28
CA VAL A 57 -6.85 0.98 -0.24
C VAL A 57 -6.57 0.51 -1.65
N VAL A 58 -5.34 0.72 -2.12
CA VAL A 58 -4.91 0.38 -3.48
C VAL A 58 -3.53 -0.26 -3.43
N GLY A 59 -3.23 -1.16 -4.35
CA GLY A 59 -1.93 -1.82 -4.38
C GLY A 59 -1.56 -2.33 -5.75
N ILE A 60 -0.27 -2.60 -5.94
CA ILE A 60 0.25 -3.31 -7.11
C ILE A 60 0.52 -4.74 -6.68
N GLY A 61 -0.08 -5.71 -7.36
CA GLY A 61 0.04 -7.10 -6.97
C GLY A 61 -0.11 -8.07 -8.15
N TYR A 62 0.21 -9.32 -7.87
CA TYR A 62 -0.07 -10.44 -8.76
C TYR A 62 -1.41 -11.06 -8.36
N TRP A 63 -2.29 -11.33 -9.34
CA TRP A 63 -3.65 -11.84 -9.09
C TRP A 63 -3.67 -13.16 -8.30
N GLY A 64 -2.64 -14.01 -8.47
CA GLY A 64 -2.49 -15.23 -7.67
C GLY A 64 -2.03 -15.00 -6.23
N HIS A 65 -1.73 -13.76 -5.85
CA HIS A 65 -1.28 -13.36 -4.51
C HIS A 65 -2.28 -12.39 -3.86
N THR A 66 -3.52 -12.85 -3.73
CA THR A 66 -4.59 -12.05 -3.13
C THR A 66 -4.36 -11.96 -1.61
N PRO A 67 -4.26 -10.74 -1.04
CA PRO A 67 -4.03 -10.60 0.40
C PRO A 67 -5.27 -10.98 1.20
N TYR A 68 -5.06 -11.55 2.40
CA TYR A 68 -6.14 -11.94 3.32
C TYR A 68 -6.96 -10.76 3.85
N LEU A 69 -6.37 -9.56 3.84
CA LEU A 69 -6.96 -8.33 4.34
C LEU A 69 -6.63 -7.21 3.36
N VAL A 70 -7.65 -6.53 2.83
CA VAL A 70 -7.55 -5.42 1.87
C VAL A 70 -8.09 -4.17 2.53
#